data_AF-A0A816KRG4-F1
#
_entry.id   AF-A0A816KRG4-F1
#
_cell.length_a   1.000
_cell.length_b   1.000
_cell.length_c   1.000
_cell.angle_alpha   90.00
_cell.angle_beta   90.00
_cell.angle_gamma   90.00
#
_symmetry.space_group_name_H-M   'P 1'
#
loop_
_entity.id
_entity.type
_entity.pdbx_description
1 polymer ?
#
loop_
_entity_poly.entity_id
_entity_poly.type
_entity_poly.pdbx_seq_one_letter_code
_entity_poly.pdbx_strand_id
1 'polypeptide(L)'
;MLVHLLSIPVHLFNACPTPAQLSWLEQSDIGFLIHCNMTSYIPVEYDGCNRNPSLVPDINLFNSSLLNTDNWIQTFIDVGAKYAVLVAKHNCDFTTWPTKIQFQLTTNEAMSYNNSILQS
;
A
#
# COMPACT_ATOMS: atom_id res chain seq x y z
N MET A 1 -14.89 -51.04 38.29
CA MET A 1 -14.47 -50.61 36.95
C MET A 1 -14.31 -49.10 36.99
N LEU A 2 -13.08 -48.62 37.23
CA LEU A 2 -12.77 -47.22 37.47
C LEU A 2 -12.45 -46.57 36.12
N VAL A 3 -13.33 -45.70 35.62
CA VAL A 3 -13.05 -44.94 34.39
C VAL A 3 -12.21 -43.73 34.80
N HIS A 4 -10.89 -43.82 34.61
CA HIS A 4 -10.01 -42.65 34.66
C HIS A 4 -10.35 -41.74 33.48
N LEU A 5 -11.16 -40.72 33.73
CA LEU A 5 -11.24 -39.54 32.87
C LEU A 5 -9.91 -38.80 32.99
N LEU A 6 -9.01 -39.05 32.04
CA LEU A 6 -7.87 -38.18 31.78
C LEU A 6 -8.42 -36.86 31.26
N SER A 7 -8.58 -35.88 32.15
CA SER A 7 -8.79 -34.48 31.79
C SER A 7 -7.56 -33.99 31.06
N ILE A 8 -7.58 -34.06 29.73
CA ILE A 8 -6.60 -33.37 28.89
C ILE A 8 -6.80 -31.87 29.15
N PRO A 9 -5.80 -31.12 29.66
CA PRO A 9 -5.91 -29.68 29.71
C PRO A 9 -5.93 -29.21 28.25
N VAL A 10 -7.10 -28.81 27.76
CA VAL A 10 -7.17 -27.95 26.60
C VAL A 10 -6.55 -26.63 27.06
N HIS A 11 -5.23 -26.51 26.92
CA HIS A 11 -4.60 -25.20 26.90
C HIS A 11 -5.15 -24.51 25.66
N LEU A 12 -6.30 -23.84 25.84
CA LEU A 12 -6.68 -22.69 25.04
C LEU A 12 -5.53 -21.69 25.22
N PHE A 13 -4.47 -21.83 24.42
CA PHE A 13 -3.59 -20.72 24.10
C PHE A 13 -4.42 -19.76 23.26
N ASN A 14 -5.32 -19.03 23.93
CA ASN A 14 -6.05 -17.96 23.30
C ASN A 14 -5.01 -16.95 22.85
N ALA A 15 -4.89 -16.79 21.53
CA ALA A 15 -4.08 -15.73 20.96
C ALA A 15 -4.64 -14.40 21.46
N CYS A 16 -3.97 -13.81 22.44
CA CYS A 16 -4.27 -12.46 22.91
C CYS A 16 -3.50 -11.45 22.07
N PRO A 17 -4.13 -10.31 21.70
CA PRO A 17 -3.41 -9.24 21.03
C PRO A 17 -2.28 -8.71 21.91
N THR A 18 -1.15 -8.37 21.30
CA THR A 18 -0.08 -7.64 21.99
C THR A 18 -0.59 -6.26 22.41
N PRO A 19 0.04 -5.61 23.40
CA PRO A 19 -0.30 -4.23 23.77
C PRO A 19 -0.27 -3.26 22.57
N ALA A 20 0.63 -3.48 21.60
CA ALA A 20 0.68 -2.68 20.37
C ALA A 20 -0.53 -2.92 19.45
N GLN A 21 -1.01 -4.17 19.34
CA GLN A 21 -2.20 -4.50 18.55
C GLN A 21 -3.48 -3.92 19.19
N LEU A 22 -3.60 -3.99 20.52
CA LEU A 22 -4.70 -3.35 21.26
C LEU A 22 -4.68 -1.83 21.07
N SER A 23 -3.52 -1.22 21.28
CA SER A 23 -3.34 0.22 21.12
C SER A 23 -3.65 0.68 19.70
N TRP A 24 -3.31 -0.10 18.68
CA TRP A 24 -3.72 0.16 17.29
C TRP A 24 -5.23 0.04 17.13
N LEU A 25 -5.86 -1.04 17.59
CA LEU A 25 -7.32 -1.22 17.52
C LEU A 25 -8.08 -0.06 18.18
N GLU A 26 -7.63 0.41 19.34
CA GLU A 26 -8.26 1.51 20.09
C GLU A 26 -8.13 2.87 19.40
N GLN A 27 -7.02 3.12 18.71
CA GLN A 27 -6.74 4.41 18.06
C GLN A 27 -7.15 4.50 16.60
N SER A 28 -7.22 3.37 15.90
CA SER A 28 -7.30 3.33 14.44
C SER A 28 -8.74 3.37 13.90
N ASP A 29 -9.70 2.75 14.60
CA ASP A 29 -11.12 2.67 14.22
C ASP A 29 -11.35 2.47 12.70
N ILE A 30 -11.52 3.56 11.94
CA ILE A 30 -11.61 3.58 10.48
C ILE A 30 -10.35 4.21 9.87
N GLY A 31 -9.83 3.62 8.80
CA GLY A 31 -8.79 4.23 7.97
C GLY A 31 -8.95 3.95 6.49
N PHE A 32 -8.17 4.67 5.68
CA PHE A 32 -8.21 4.59 4.22
C PHE A 32 -6.92 3.98 3.66
N LEU A 33 -7.06 3.15 2.62
CA LEU A 33 -5.95 2.66 1.81
C LEU A 33 -5.98 3.38 0.44
N ILE A 34 -4.94 4.15 0.14
CA ILE A 34 -4.84 4.96 -1.07
C ILE A 34 -4.07 4.15 -2.14
N HIS A 35 -4.79 3.63 -3.13
CA HIS A 35 -4.21 3.10 -4.36
C HIS A 35 -4.18 4.20 -5.43
N CYS A 36 -3.11 4.98 -5.44
CA CYS A 36 -2.81 5.95 -6.50
C CYS A 36 -1.39 5.71 -7.00
N ASN A 37 -1.25 5.14 -8.20
CA ASN A 37 0.03 4.76 -8.80
C ASN A 37 -0.13 4.76 -10.34
N MET A 38 0.87 4.31 -11.12
CA MET A 38 0.80 4.23 -12.59
C MET A 38 -0.47 3.54 -13.10
N THR A 39 -0.93 2.51 -12.40
CA THR A 39 -2.13 1.75 -12.79
C THR A 39 -3.40 2.60 -12.80
N SER A 40 -3.41 3.73 -12.10
CA SER A 40 -4.52 4.69 -12.11
C SER A 40 -4.61 5.50 -13.41
N TYR A 41 -3.57 5.48 -14.25
CA TYR A 41 -3.44 6.30 -15.47
C TYR A 41 -3.46 5.46 -16.76
N ILE A 42 -3.62 4.15 -16.64
CA ILE A 42 -3.69 3.22 -17.76
C ILE A 42 -5.08 2.58 -17.83
N PRO A 43 -5.52 2.10 -19.00
CA PRO A 43 -6.82 1.43 -19.12
C PRO A 43 -6.88 0.14 -18.29
N VAL A 44 -8.09 -0.19 -17.80
CA VAL A 44 -8.34 -1.28 -16.83
C VAL A 44 -7.98 -2.68 -17.36
N GLU A 45 -7.95 -2.85 -18.68
CA GLU A 45 -7.55 -4.08 -19.36
C GLU A 45 -6.03 -4.35 -19.32
N TYR A 46 -5.23 -3.34 -18.97
CA TYR A 46 -3.78 -3.46 -18.86
C TYR A 46 -3.34 -3.58 -17.40
N ASP A 47 -2.43 -4.50 -17.14
CA ASP A 47 -1.78 -4.61 -15.82
C ASP A 47 -0.68 -3.55 -15.61
N GLY A 48 -0.25 -2.89 -16.69
CA GLY A 48 0.80 -1.87 -16.70
C GLY A 48 2.20 -2.39 -16.97
N CYS A 49 2.42 -3.71 -16.94
CA CYS A 49 3.76 -4.27 -17.04
C CYS A 49 3.87 -5.56 -17.86
N ASN A 50 2.91 -5.82 -18.74
CA ASN A 50 2.91 -6.96 -19.66
C ASN A 50 3.12 -8.29 -18.93
N ARG A 51 2.48 -8.45 -17.77
CA ARG A 51 2.55 -9.60 -16.86
C ARG A 51 3.93 -9.88 -16.27
N ASN A 52 4.85 -8.92 -16.40
CA ASN A 52 6.14 -8.95 -15.74
C ASN A 52 6.18 -7.89 -14.63
N PRO A 53 6.06 -8.27 -13.35
CA PRO A 53 5.98 -7.32 -12.24
C PRO A 53 7.24 -6.45 -12.06
N SER A 54 8.34 -6.80 -12.74
CA SER A 54 9.60 -6.05 -12.73
C SER A 54 9.71 -4.98 -13.82
N LEU A 55 8.70 -4.85 -14.68
CA LEU A 55 8.63 -3.80 -15.69
C LEU A 55 7.72 -2.67 -15.24
N VAL A 56 8.06 -1.47 -15.68
CA VAL A 56 7.29 -0.24 -15.43
C VAL A 56 6.68 0.25 -16.75
N PRO A 57 5.41 0.67 -16.76
CA PRO A 57 4.79 1.33 -17.92
C PRO A 57 5.50 2.65 -18.28
N ASP A 58 5.09 3.29 -19.37
CA ASP A 58 5.56 4.63 -19.72
C ASP A 58 5.26 5.62 -18.58
N ILE A 59 6.33 6.12 -17.95
CA ILE A 59 6.27 6.99 -16.78
C ILE A 59 5.60 8.34 -17.08
N ASN A 60 5.57 8.76 -18.35
CA ASN A 60 4.95 10.03 -18.74
C ASN A 60 3.42 10.00 -18.58
N LEU A 61 2.83 8.81 -18.45
CA LEU A 61 1.40 8.64 -18.18
C LEU A 61 1.01 9.09 -16.77
N PHE A 62 1.93 9.02 -15.81
CA PHE A 62 1.70 9.49 -14.45
C PHE A 62 1.94 11.00 -14.36
N ASN A 63 0.94 11.74 -14.82
CA ASN A 63 0.97 13.19 -14.91
C ASN A 63 -0.31 13.81 -14.32
N SER A 64 -0.27 14.04 -13.02
CA SER A 64 -1.43 14.48 -12.23
C SER A 64 -1.41 15.99 -12.02
N SER A 65 -1.90 16.75 -13.00
CA SER A 65 -1.89 18.22 -12.93
C SER A 65 -2.77 18.80 -11.80
N LEU A 66 -3.73 18.02 -11.30
CA LEU A 66 -4.69 18.44 -10.25
C LEU A 66 -4.53 17.62 -8.95
N LEU A 67 -3.39 16.92 -8.77
CA LEU A 67 -3.15 16.17 -7.55
C LEU A 67 -3.07 17.11 -6.35
N ASN A 68 -3.88 16.83 -5.34
CA ASN A 68 -3.87 17.54 -4.06
C ASN A 68 -4.10 16.53 -2.93
N THR A 69 -3.02 16.10 -2.28
CA THR A 69 -3.08 15.13 -1.18
C THR A 69 -3.75 15.69 0.06
N ASP A 70 -3.71 17.01 0.28
CA ASP A 70 -4.40 17.64 1.41
C ASP A 70 -5.91 17.48 1.28
N ASN A 71 -6.44 17.55 0.05
CA ASN A 71 -7.86 17.28 -0.19
C ASN A 71 -8.24 15.83 0.13
N TRP A 72 -7.35 14.86 -0.11
CA TRP A 72 -7.59 13.47 0.29
C TRP A 72 -7.67 13.35 1.81
N ILE A 73 -6.68 13.90 2.52
CA ILE A 73 -6.64 13.85 3.97
C ILE A 73 -7.86 14.58 4.58
N GLN A 74 -8.24 15.73 4.04
CA GLN A 74 -9.45 16.44 4.49
C GLN A 74 -10.71 15.58 4.33
N THR A 75 -10.87 14.92 3.18
CA THR A 75 -11.99 14.00 2.94
C THR A 75 -12.01 12.85 3.94
N PHE A 76 -10.85 12.30 4.29
CA PHE A 76 -10.77 11.21 5.28
C PHE A 76 -11.12 11.68 6.68
N ILE A 77 -10.68 12.88 7.07
CA ILE A 77 -11.03 13.52 8.34
C ILE A 77 -12.55 13.73 8.45
N ASP A 78 -13.20 14.20 7.38
CA ASP A 78 -14.64 14.47 7.35
C ASP A 78 -15.48 13.18 7.56
N VAL A 79 -14.94 12.01 7.19
CA VAL A 79 -15.55 10.68 7.41
C VAL A 79 -15.16 10.09 8.78
N GLY A 80 -14.31 10.78 9.55
CA GLY A 80 -13.89 10.37 10.89
C GLY A 80 -12.70 9.41 10.94
N ALA A 81 -11.98 9.22 9.83
CA ALA A 81 -10.85 8.32 9.77
C ALA A 81 -9.70 8.76 10.70
N LYS A 82 -8.97 7.78 11.25
CA LYS A 82 -7.84 8.02 12.17
C LYS A 82 -6.47 7.79 11.53
N TYR A 83 -6.45 7.12 10.39
CA TYR A 83 -5.23 6.87 9.64
C TYR A 83 -5.49 6.71 8.15
N ALA A 84 -4.43 6.92 7.37
CA ALA A 84 -4.39 6.62 5.94
C ALA A 84 -3.09 5.89 5.61
N VAL A 85 -3.16 4.95 4.67
CA VAL A 85 -2.02 4.18 4.18
C VAL A 85 -1.86 4.48 2.70
N LEU A 86 -0.73 5.06 2.31
CA LEU A 86 -0.39 5.29 0.90
C LEU A 86 0.36 4.07 0.35
N VAL A 87 -0.10 3.56 -0.79
CA VAL A 87 0.64 2.56 -1.55
C VAL A 87 1.83 3.22 -2.23
N ALA A 88 2.95 3.24 -1.53
CA ALA A 88 4.19 3.84 -2.02
C ALA A 88 4.68 3.13 -3.31
N LYS A 89 4.51 1.81 -3.39
CA LYS A 89 4.80 0.96 -4.55
C LYS A 89 3.75 -0.13 -4.66
N HIS A 90 3.20 -0.37 -5.85
CA HIS A 90 2.30 -1.47 -6.16
C HIS A 90 2.99 -2.50 -7.09
N ASN A 91 2.24 -3.41 -7.72
CA ASN A 91 2.72 -4.20 -8.86
C ASN A 91 3.35 -3.30 -9.95
N CYS A 92 4.25 -3.83 -10.77
CA CYS A 92 4.91 -3.12 -11.88
C CYS A 92 5.95 -2.05 -11.46
N ASP A 93 6.63 -2.29 -10.33
CA ASP A 93 7.87 -1.62 -9.89
C ASP A 93 7.95 -0.08 -9.84
N PHE A 94 6.85 0.65 -10.05
CA PHE A 94 6.82 2.11 -9.91
C PHE A 94 6.67 2.56 -8.44
N THR A 95 7.43 3.59 -8.06
CA THR A 95 7.41 4.21 -6.74
C THR A 95 6.89 5.64 -6.80
N THR A 96 5.98 6.01 -5.89
CA THR A 96 5.42 7.38 -5.81
C THR A 96 6.34 8.39 -5.10
N TRP A 97 7.64 8.05 -4.97
CA TRP A 97 8.65 8.91 -4.37
C TRP A 97 9.96 8.78 -5.16
N PRO A 98 10.85 9.78 -5.12
CA PRO A 98 12.09 9.77 -5.88
C PRO A 98 13.13 8.86 -5.22
N THR A 99 13.05 7.56 -5.50
CA THR A 99 14.01 6.57 -4.98
C THR A 99 15.33 6.58 -5.76
N LYS A 100 16.41 6.09 -5.12
CA LYS A 100 17.72 5.84 -5.77
C LYS A 100 17.78 4.49 -6.47
N ILE A 101 16.78 3.63 -6.27
CA ILE A 101 16.67 2.34 -6.96
C ILE A 101 16.24 2.57 -8.41
N GLN A 102 16.84 1.82 -9.33
CA GLN A 102 16.48 1.85 -10.74
C GLN A 102 15.53 0.69 -11.05
N PHE A 103 14.51 0.98 -11.86
CA PHE A 103 13.55 0.00 -12.36
C PHE A 103 13.65 -0.09 -13.88
N GLN A 104 13.27 -1.22 -14.46
CA GLN A 104 13.27 -1.38 -15.91
C GLN A 104 11.92 -0.96 -16.49
N LEU A 105 11.93 -0.14 -17.53
CA LEU A 105 10.74 0.21 -18.31
C LEU A 105 10.36 -0.93 -19.25
N THR A 106 9.09 -0.96 -19.67
CA THR A 106 8.60 -1.84 -20.74
C THR A 106 9.32 -1.65 -22.08
N THR A 107 10.03 -0.53 -22.28
CA THR A 107 10.90 -0.23 -23.43
C THR A 107 12.31 -0.83 -23.32
N ASN A 108 12.64 -1.54 -22.22
CA ASN A 108 13.97 -2.02 -21.85
C ASN A 108 14.99 -0.95 -21.45
N GLU A 109 14.53 0.28 -21.20
CA GLU A 109 15.35 1.35 -20.63
C GLU A 109 15.28 1.34 -19.10
N ALA A 110 16.25 1.94 -18.43
CA ALA A 110 16.19 2.12 -16.98
C ALA A 110 15.47 3.42 -16.62
N MET A 111 14.45 3.32 -15.77
CA MET A 111 13.82 4.46 -15.14
C MET A 111 14.81 5.16 -14.20
N SER A 112 14.86 6.49 -14.27
CA SER A 112 15.57 7.32 -13.31
C SER A 112 14.66 8.43 -12.78
N TYR A 113 14.58 8.60 -11.46
CA TYR A 113 13.86 9.70 -10.85
C TYR A 113 14.71 10.97 -10.85
N ASN A 114 14.08 12.10 -11.17
CA ASN A 114 14.71 13.40 -10.99
C ASN A 114 14.59 13.85 -9.53
N ASN A 115 15.63 13.56 -8.75
CA ASN A 115 15.72 13.94 -7.33
C ASN A 115 15.94 15.45 -7.08
N SER A 116 16.10 16.26 -8.13
CA SER A 116 16.35 17.71 -8.01
C SER A 116 15.08 18.56 -8.02
N ILE A 117 13.94 17.96 -8.40
CA ILE A 117 12.64 18.62 -8.34
C ILE A 117 12.08 18.36 -6.94
N LEU A 118 11.77 19.44 -6.20
CA LEU A 118 10.90 19.35 -5.03
C LEU A 118 9.54 18.89 -5.56
N GLN A 119 9.29 17.58 -5.52
CA GLN A 119 7.95 17.06 -5.71
C GLN A 119 7.13 17.51 -4.51
N SER A 120 5.99 18.15 -4.81
CA SER A 120 5.07 18.83 -3.90
C SER A 120 4.81 18.09 -2.60
#